data_AF-A0A8S8XJB6-F1
#
_entry.id   AF-A0A8S8XJB6-F1
#
_cell.length_a   1.000
_cell.length_b   1.000
_cell.length_c   1.000
_cell.angle_alpha   90.00
_cell.angle_beta   90.00
_cell.angle_gamma   90.00
#
_symmetry.space_group_name_H-M   'P 1'
#
loop_
_entity.id
_entity.type
_entity.pdbx_description
1 polymer ?
#
loop_
_entity_poly.entity_id
_entity_poly.type
_entity_poly.pdbx_seq_one_letter_code
_entity_poly.pdbx_strand_id
1 'polypeptide(L)'
;MLLDVLPGPDFRYSHYGAGLTILFGNDFTNRTTSSLASPERQRVERDYLQALEGEPCFVTMERRIDGIRYRNVHKLILPLGTDGERVDALLVLLGVDPVRV
;
A
#
# COMPACT_ATOMS: atom_id res chain seq x y z
N MET A 1 -3.68 -0.19 6.11
CA MET A 1 -2.54 -1.10 6.34
C MET A 1 -1.38 -0.30 6.92
N LEU A 2 -0.57 -0.93 7.77
CA LEU A 2 0.69 -0.40 8.28
C LEU A 2 1.83 -1.23 7.69
N LEU A 3 2.90 -0.55 7.27
CA LEU A 3 4.11 -1.19 6.79
C LEU A 3 5.32 -0.73 7.60
N ASP A 4 6.24 -1.66 7.84
CA ASP A 4 7.56 -1.35 8.37
C ASP A 4 8.52 -1.16 7.20
N VAL A 5 9.38 -0.15 7.29
CA VAL A 5 10.46 0.07 6.32
C VAL A 5 11.62 -0.86 6.67
N LEU A 6 12.06 -1.66 5.72
CA LEU A 6 13.21 -2.56 5.90
C LEU A 6 14.48 -1.92 5.31
N PRO A 7 15.69 -2.41 5.64
CA PRO A 7 16.89 -2.03 4.93
C PRO A 7 16.80 -2.35 3.43
N GLY A 8 17.01 -1.35 2.57
CA GLY A 8 16.86 -1.47 1.11
C GLY A 8 15.44 -1.12 0.63
N PRO A 9 15.10 -1.39 -0.65
CA PRO A 9 13.81 -1.02 -1.23
C PRO A 9 12.72 -2.07 -0.95
N ASP A 10 12.58 -2.52 0.30
CA ASP A 10 11.58 -3.53 0.68
C ASP A 10 10.82 -3.10 1.94
N PHE A 11 9.59 -3.58 2.05
CA PHE A 11 8.65 -3.18 3.09
C PHE A 11 7.94 -4.41 3.60
N ARG A 12 7.74 -4.51 4.92
CA ARG A 12 6.94 -5.58 5.53
C ARG A 12 5.55 -5.04 5.87
N TYR A 13 4.50 -5.76 5.49
CA TYR A 13 3.15 -5.46 5.95
C TYR A 13 2.99 -5.88 7.42
N SER A 14 3.32 -5.01 8.38
CA SER A 14 3.11 -5.30 9.80
C SER A 14 1.63 -5.48 10.13
N HIS A 15 0.76 -4.75 9.46
CA HIS A 15 -0.68 -4.98 9.53
C HIS A 15 -1.34 -4.71 8.18
N TYR A 16 -1.79 -5.75 7.47
CA TYR A 16 -2.48 -5.57 6.20
C TYR A 16 -3.88 -4.99 6.41
N GLY A 17 -4.66 -5.59 7.32
CA GLY A 17 -5.97 -5.10 7.74
C GLY A 17 -7.14 -5.80 7.06
N ALA A 18 -8.18 -6.08 7.85
CA ALA A 18 -9.28 -6.95 7.46
C ALA A 18 -10.06 -6.46 6.22
N GLY A 19 -10.27 -5.16 6.07
CA GLY A 19 -10.99 -4.62 4.91
C GLY A 19 -10.28 -4.91 3.58
N LEU A 20 -8.94 -4.91 3.58
CA LEU A 20 -8.14 -5.25 2.40
C LEU A 20 -8.14 -6.75 2.15
N THR A 21 -8.06 -7.57 3.21
CA THR A 21 -8.19 -9.03 3.09
C THR A 21 -9.55 -9.43 2.51
N ILE A 22 -10.63 -8.79 2.95
CA ILE A 22 -11.98 -9.01 2.39
C ILE A 22 -12.03 -8.56 0.93
N LEU A 23 -11.44 -7.41 0.61
CA LEU A 23 -11.49 -6.84 -0.73
C LEU A 23 -10.65 -7.60 -1.77
N PHE A 24 -9.46 -8.09 -1.38
CA PHE A 24 -8.50 -8.72 -2.30
C PHE A 24 -8.38 -10.24 -2.12
N GLY A 25 -9.11 -10.83 -1.16
CA GLY A 25 -9.09 -12.27 -0.87
C GLY A 25 -7.77 -12.80 -0.32
N ASN A 26 -6.82 -11.94 0.03
CA ASN A 26 -5.48 -12.33 0.48
C ASN A 26 -5.06 -11.52 1.71
N ASP A 27 -4.42 -12.18 2.66
CA ASP A 27 -3.77 -11.53 3.79
C ASP A 27 -2.25 -11.51 3.57
N PHE A 28 -1.67 -10.32 3.48
CA PHE A 28 -0.24 -10.13 3.33
C PHE A 28 0.46 -9.79 4.66
N THR A 29 -0.23 -9.87 5.80
CA THR A 29 0.36 -9.58 7.11
C THR A 29 1.62 -10.42 7.33
N ASN A 30 2.69 -9.77 7.81
CA ASN A 30 4.05 -10.27 7.95
C ASN A 30 4.79 -10.65 6.66
N ARG A 31 4.17 -10.49 5.48
CA ARG A 31 4.85 -10.66 4.19
C ARG A 31 5.55 -9.38 3.76
N THR A 32 6.51 -9.51 2.87
CA THR A 32 7.25 -8.39 2.28
C THR A 32 6.69 -8.01 0.92
N THR A 33 6.91 -6.77 0.48
CA THR A 33 6.61 -6.33 -0.89
C THR A 33 7.37 -7.13 -1.94
N SER A 34 8.58 -7.58 -1.62
CA SER A 34 9.38 -8.47 -2.49
C SER A 34 8.69 -9.80 -2.81
N SER A 35 7.75 -10.26 -1.97
CA SER A 35 6.97 -11.48 -2.18
C SER A 35 5.80 -11.33 -3.16
N LEU A 36 5.49 -10.10 -3.58
CA LEU A 36 4.48 -9.82 -4.60
C LEU A 36 4.98 -10.20 -5.99
N ALA A 37 4.06 -10.61 -6.85
CA ALA A 37 4.37 -10.84 -8.26
C ALA A 37 4.55 -9.51 -9.02
N SER A 38 5.41 -9.51 -10.04
CA SER A 38 5.42 -8.44 -11.03
C SER A 38 4.15 -8.50 -11.89
N PRO A 39 3.56 -7.37 -12.31
CA PRO A 39 4.06 -5.99 -12.16
C PRO A 39 3.63 -5.27 -10.87
N GLU A 40 2.81 -5.91 -10.02
CA GLU A 40 2.26 -5.26 -8.82
C GLU A 40 3.36 -4.81 -7.86
N ARG A 41 4.38 -5.66 -7.64
CA ARG A 41 5.55 -5.33 -6.82
C ARG A 41 6.17 -3.99 -7.19
N GLN A 42 6.51 -3.82 -8.46
CA GLN A 42 7.20 -2.61 -8.96
C GLN A 42 6.35 -1.35 -8.75
N ARG A 43 5.04 -1.45 -8.97
CA ARG A 43 4.13 -0.31 -8.75
C ARG A 43 4.08 0.08 -7.27
N VAL A 44 3.93 -0.92 -6.40
CA VAL A 44 3.80 -0.72 -4.96
C VAL A 44 5.10 -0.17 -4.37
N GLU A 45 6.26 -0.73 -4.74
CA GLU A 45 7.57 -0.26 -4.31
C GLU A 45 7.81 1.18 -4.75
N ARG A 46 7.51 1.53 -6.00
CA ARG A 46 7.66 2.92 -6.47
C ARG A 46 6.86 3.91 -5.63
N ASP A 47 5.59 3.61 -5.37
CA ASP A 47 4.72 4.51 -4.59
C ASP A 47 5.22 4.64 -3.12
N TYR A 48 5.76 3.57 -2.54
CA TYR A 48 6.30 3.60 -1.17
C TYR A 48 7.66 4.28 -1.08
N LEU A 49 8.54 4.04 -2.03
CA LEU A 49 9.83 4.71 -2.11
C LEU A 49 9.66 6.23 -2.22
N GLN A 50 8.67 6.70 -2.99
CA GLN A 50 8.35 8.12 -3.05
C GLN A 50 7.94 8.68 -1.68
N ALA A 51 7.15 7.96 -0.90
CA ALA A 51 6.75 8.41 0.43
C ALA A 51 7.90 8.46 1.44
N LEU A 52 9.01 7.74 1.19
CA LEU A 52 10.20 7.82 2.05
C LEU A 52 10.94 9.17 1.93
N GLU A 53 10.59 10.01 0.96
CA GLU A 53 11.07 11.39 0.88
C GLU A 53 10.52 12.27 2.02
N GLY A 54 9.58 11.76 2.82
CA GLY A 54 9.05 12.42 4.02
C GLY A 54 7.72 13.14 3.81
N GLU A 55 7.23 13.20 2.57
CA GLU A 55 5.97 13.85 2.22
C GLU A 55 4.82 12.84 2.04
N PRO A 56 3.60 13.18 2.46
CA PRO A 56 2.41 12.39 2.13
C PRO A 56 2.24 12.18 0.63
N CYS A 57 2.01 10.95 0.21
CA CYS A 57 1.80 10.59 -1.20
C CYS A 57 0.35 10.16 -1.43
N PHE A 58 -0.31 10.79 -2.42
CA PHE A 58 -1.66 10.43 -2.84
C PHE A 58 -1.64 9.89 -4.28
N VAL A 59 -2.17 8.68 -4.46
CA VAL A 59 -2.23 8.01 -5.76
C VAL A 59 -3.67 7.66 -6.08
N THR A 60 -4.10 7.94 -7.30
CA THR A 60 -5.38 7.46 -7.83
C THR A 60 -5.10 6.53 -9.00
N MET A 61 -5.80 5.40 -9.05
CA MET A 61 -5.63 4.39 -10.09
C MET A 61 -6.94 3.69 -10.41
N GLU A 62 -7.12 3.32 -11.67
CA GLU A 62 -8.15 2.35 -12.03
C GLU A 62 -7.68 0.94 -11.65
N ARG A 63 -8.56 0.14 -11.04
CA ARG A 63 -8.26 -1.26 -10.72
C ARG A 63 -9.49 -2.12 -10.91
N ARG A 64 -9.27 -3.34 -11.41
CA ARG A 64 -10.23 -4.44 -11.31
C ARG A 64 -9.86 -5.30 -10.12
N ILE A 65 -10.84 -5.61 -9.28
CA ILE A 65 -10.67 -6.46 -8.10
C ILE A 65 -11.79 -7.50 -8.17
N ASP A 66 -11.44 -8.78 -8.21
CA ASP A 66 -12.37 -9.91 -8.32
C ASP A 66 -13.43 -9.75 -9.43
N GLY A 67 -13.00 -9.27 -10.60
CA GLY A 67 -13.88 -9.05 -11.76
C GLY A 67 -14.76 -7.79 -11.66
N ILE A 68 -14.85 -7.15 -10.49
CA ILE A 68 -15.54 -5.86 -10.31
C ILE A 68 -14.60 -4.73 -10.73
N ARG A 69 -15.09 -3.85 -11.62
CA ARG A 69 -14.36 -2.65 -12.01
C ARG A 69 -14.64 -1.53 -11.01
N TYR A 70 -13.60 -1.09 -10.31
CA TYR A 70 -13.66 0.11 -9.48
C TYR A 70 -13.29 1.30 -10.34
N ARG A 71 -14.07 2.40 -10.24
CA ARG A 71 -13.82 3.61 -11.05
C ARG A 71 -12.50 4.21 -10.66
N ASN A 72 -12.32 4.38 -9.35
CA ASN A 72 -11.11 4.88 -8.74
C ASN A 72 -10.80 4.04 -7.51
N VAL A 73 -9.54 3.67 -7.39
CA VAL A 73 -8.92 3.25 -6.13
C VAL A 73 -7.99 4.39 -5.72
N HIS A 74 -8.24 4.94 -4.54
CA HIS A 74 -7.44 6.00 -3.95
C HIS A 74 -6.52 5.40 -2.89
N LYS A 75 -5.26 5.77 -2.92
CA LYS A 75 -4.25 5.36 -1.95
C LYS A 75 -3.64 6.61 -1.35
N LEU A 76 -3.79 6.79 -0.04
CA LEU A 76 -3.06 7.80 0.72
C LEU A 76 -1.97 7.09 1.52
N ILE A 77 -0.73 7.52 1.33
CA ILE A 77 0.46 6.97 1.98
C ILE A 77 1.03 8.07 2.86
N LEU A 78 1.05 7.82 4.16
CA LEU A 78 1.56 8.74 5.15
C LEU A 78 2.89 8.20 5.68
N PRO A 79 4.01 8.91 5.48
CA PRO A 79 5.26 8.56 6.13
C PRO A 79 5.14 8.79 7.63
N LEU A 80 5.58 7.80 8.40
CA LEU A 80 5.64 7.85 9.85
C LEU A 80 7.10 7.66 10.29
N GLY A 81 7.51 8.43 11.30
CA GLY A 81 8.77 8.25 11.98
C GLY A 81 8.54 8.21 13.49
N THR A 82 9.21 7.29 14.19
CA THR A 82 9.13 7.23 15.66
C THR A 82 9.99 8.29 16.34
N ASP A 83 11.03 8.80 15.67
CA ASP A 83 12.00 9.77 16.19
C ASP A 83 11.90 11.17 15.55
N GLY A 84 11.13 11.30 14.47
CA GLY A 84 10.99 12.56 13.71
C GLY A 84 12.16 12.87 12.78
N GLU A 85 13.19 12.02 12.72
CA GLU A 85 14.37 12.16 11.86
C GLU A 85 14.28 11.26 10.63
N ARG A 86 13.70 10.07 10.77
CA ARG A 86 13.61 9.07 9.68
C ARG A 86 12.23 8.46 9.57
N VAL A 87 11.84 8.16 8.33
CA VAL A 87 10.64 7.37 8.04
C VAL A 87 10.96 5.90 8.30
N ASP A 88 10.36 5.32 9.34
CA ASP A 88 10.54 3.91 9.74
C ASP A 88 9.28 3.06 9.52
N ALA A 89 8.14 3.71 9.27
CA ALA A 89 6.89 3.07 8.93
C ALA A 89 6.08 3.88 7.93
N LEU A 90 5.16 3.21 7.23
CA LEU A 90 4.19 3.84 6.33
C LEU A 90 2.77 3.44 6.75
N LEU A 91 1.90 4.43 6.96
CA LEU A 91 0.47 4.20 7.08
C LEU A 91 -0.18 4.40 5.71
N VAL A 92 -0.80 3.34 5.19
CA VAL A 92 -1.45 3.36 3.89
C VAL A 92 -2.95 3.14 4.04
N LEU A 93 -3.71 4.11 3.58
CA LEU A 93 -5.16 4.06 3.51
C LEU A 93 -5.57 3.79 2.07
N LEU A 94 -6.56 2.90 1.90
CA LEU A 94 -7.15 2.60 0.61
C LEU A 94 -8.62 2.97 0.64
N GLY A 95 -9.03 3.88 -0.25
CA GLY A 95 -10.42 4.18 -0.57
C GLY A 95 -10.78 3.57 -1.91
N VAL A 96 -12.00 3.06 -2.05
CA VAL A 96 -12.50 2.54 -3.32
C VAL A 96 -13.84 3.16 -3.66
N ASP A 97 -13.96 3.63 -4.90
CA ASP A 97 -15.22 4.11 -5.46
C ASP A 97 -15.82 3.02 -6.35
N PRO A 98 -16.81 2.25 -5.87
CA PRO A 98 -17.44 1.22 -6.68
C PRO A 98 -18.23 1.86 -7.83
N VAL A 99 -18.08 1.33 -9.05
CA VAL A 99 -19.06 1.57 -10.11
C VAL A 99 -20.22 0.62 -9.82
N ARG A 100 -21.35 1.15 -9.35
CA ARG A 100 -22.61 0.39 -9.43
C ARG A 100 -23.00 0.35 -10.90
N VAL A 101 -22.90 -0.83 -11.50
CA VAL A 101 -23.53 -1.13 -12.80
C VAL A 101 -24.99 -1.48 -12.54
#